data_AF-A0A8F5ZH12-F1
#
_entry.id   AF-A0A8F5ZH12-F1
#
_cell.length_a   1.000
_cell.length_b   1.000
_cell.length_c   1.000
_cell.angle_alpha   90.00
_cell.angle_beta   90.00
_cell.angle_gamma   90.00
#
_symmetry.space_group_name_H-M   'P 1'
#
loop_
_entity.id
_entity.type
_entity.pdbx_description
1 polymer ?
#
loop_
_entity_poly.entity_id
_entity_poly.type
_entity_poly.pdbx_seq_one_letter_code
_entity_poly.pdbx_strand_id
1 'polypeptide(L)'
;MIDAFCDERLDDEYAEICRYVAGKLARNRDCQVLRGKIPIWAFGIIYAVGQINFLFDTSFELYQLADDICSYFGTSKSTVS
;
A
#
# COMPACT_ATOMS: atom_id res chain seq x y z
N MET A 1 -7.94 -4.63 3.96
CA MET A 1 -7.54 -3.23 3.68
C MET A 1 -6.72 -3.16 2.41
N ILE A 2 -5.59 -3.89 2.33
CA ILE A 2 -4.81 -4.01 1.09
C ILE A 2 -5.64 -4.66 -0.02
N ASP A 3 -6.20 -5.86 0.21
CA ASP A 3 -6.98 -6.57 -0.80
C ASP A 3 -8.15 -5.69 -1.30
N ALA A 4 -8.93 -5.10 -0.39
CA ALA A 4 -10.03 -4.21 -0.75
C ALA A 4 -9.62 -3.01 -1.62
N PHE A 5 -8.43 -2.42 -1.40
CA PHE A 5 -7.94 -1.35 -2.28
C PHE A 5 -7.55 -1.89 -3.65
N CYS A 6 -6.84 -3.03 -3.68
CA CYS A 6 -6.43 -3.65 -4.93
C CYS A 6 -7.64 -4.08 -5.77
N ASP A 7 -8.65 -4.70 -5.16
CA ASP A 7 -9.88 -5.12 -5.82
C ASP A 7 -10.69 -3.93 -6.39
N GLU A 8 -10.65 -2.77 -5.72
CA GLU A 8 -11.39 -1.58 -6.15
C GLU A 8 -10.63 -0.72 -7.18
N ARG A 9 -9.30 -0.64 -7.06
CA ARG A 9 -8.49 0.39 -7.76
C ARG A 9 -7.35 -0.18 -8.62
N LEU A 10 -6.96 -1.43 -8.41
CA LEU A 10 -5.82 -2.08 -9.09
C LEU A 10 -6.25 -3.43 -9.67
N ASP A 11 -5.40 -4.45 -9.55
CA ASP A 11 -5.62 -5.81 -10.02
C ASP A 11 -5.12 -6.87 -9.02
N ASP A 12 -5.36 -8.13 -9.37
CA ASP A 12 -4.95 -9.30 -8.59
C ASP A 12 -3.43 -9.43 -8.46
N GLU A 13 -2.66 -9.02 -9.46
CA GLU A 13 -1.19 -9.09 -9.44
C GLU A 13 -0.62 -8.14 -8.38
N TYR A 14 -1.12 -6.91 -8.33
CA TYR A 14 -0.82 -5.97 -7.25
C TYR A 14 -1.22 -6.49 -5.88
N ALA A 15 -2.40 -7.13 -5.77
CA ALA A 15 -2.85 -7.72 -4.52
C ALA A 15 -1.89 -8.81 -4.04
N GLU A 16 -1.43 -9.69 -4.94
CA GLU A 16 -0.48 -10.76 -4.61
C GLU A 16 0.87 -10.20 -4.11
N ILE A 17 1.44 -9.21 -4.79
CA ILE A 17 2.71 -8.58 -4.39
C ILE A 17 2.55 -7.92 -3.02
N CYS A 18 1.46 -7.16 -2.81
CA CYS A 18 1.23 -6.49 -1.54
C CYS A 18 1.01 -7.49 -0.39
N ARG A 19 0.29 -8.59 -0.62
CA ARG A 19 0.13 -9.69 0.35
C ARG A 19 1.47 -10.33 0.68
N TYR A 20 2.33 -10.56 -0.32
CA TYR A 20 3.66 -11.12 -0.11
C TYR A 20 4.51 -10.20 0.79
N VAL A 21 4.54 -8.90 0.51
CA VAL A 21 5.25 -7.89 1.31
C VAL A 21 4.69 -7.83 2.73
N ALA A 22 3.36 -7.77 2.88
CA ALA A 22 2.70 -7.77 4.19
C ALA A 22 3.09 -9.01 5.02
N GLY A 23 3.07 -10.19 4.40
CA GLY A 23 3.47 -11.44 5.05
C GLY A 23 4.95 -11.45 5.47
N LYS A 24 5.85 -10.88 4.66
CA LYS A 24 7.27 -10.75 5.02
C LYS A 24 7.46 -9.79 6.19
N LEU A 25 6.77 -8.65 6.19
CA LEU A 25 6.84 -7.68 7.28
C LEU A 25 6.27 -8.24 8.60
N ALA A 26 5.16 -9.00 8.53
CA ALA A 26 4.55 -9.64 9.70
C ALA A 26 5.46 -10.70 10.36
N ARG A 27 6.37 -11.31 9.60
CA ARG A 27 7.37 -12.28 10.09
C ARG A 27 8.68 -11.63 10.52
N ASN A 28 8.84 -10.31 10.37
CA ASN A 28 10.05 -9.62 10.78
C ASN A 28 10.12 -9.59 12.33
N ARG A 29 11.28 -9.96 12.87
CA ARG A 29 11.54 -10.19 14.30
C ARG A 29 11.17 -9.01 15.19
N ASP A 30 11.27 -7.79 14.67
CA ASP A 30 10.97 -6.57 15.42
C ASP A 30 9.47 -6.23 15.47
N CYS A 31 8.63 -6.95 14.73
CA CYS A 31 7.16 -6.88 14.73
C CYS A 31 6.59 -5.44 14.73
N GLN A 32 7.26 -4.49 14.08
CA GLN A 32 6.82 -3.09 14.07
C GLN A 32 5.42 -2.92 13.46
N VAL A 33 5.04 -3.84 12.56
CA VAL A 33 3.71 -3.94 11.96
C VAL A 33 2.60 -4.11 13.00
N LEU A 34 2.89 -4.82 14.10
CA LEU A 34 1.93 -5.05 15.18
C LEU A 34 1.78 -3.83 16.12
N ARG A 35 2.71 -2.88 16.06
CA ARG A 35 2.73 -1.69 16.92
C ARG A 35 2.13 -0.44 16.25
N GLY A 36 2.11 -0.41 14.92
CA GLY A 36 1.56 0.71 14.15
C GLY A 36 0.08 0.56 13.82
N LYS A 37 -0.55 1.64 13.36
CA LYS A 37 -1.95 1.59 12.89
C LYS A 37 -2.01 0.81 11.58
N ILE A 38 -2.91 -0.16 11.47
CA ILE A 38 -3.10 -0.98 10.27
C ILE A 38 -3.24 -0.14 8.98
N PRO A 39 -4.00 0.98 8.95
CA PRO A 39 -4.10 1.81 7.75
C PRO A 39 -2.77 2.42 7.29
N ILE A 40 -1.87 2.76 8.22
CA ILE A 40 -0.54 3.32 7.90
C ILE A 40 0.33 2.25 7.23
N TRP A 41 0.29 1.02 7.74
CA TRP A 41 1.02 -0.10 7.13
C TRP A 41 0.44 -0.50 5.77
N ALA A 42 -0.89 -0.51 5.63
CA ALA A 42 -1.54 -0.75 4.36
C ALA A 42 -1.12 0.30 3.31
N PHE A 43 -1.21 1.59 3.65
CA PHE A 43 -0.70 2.67 2.79
C PHE A 43 0.77 2.47 2.44
N GLY A 44 1.64 2.26 3.44
CA GLY A 44 3.09 2.15 3.22
C GLY A 44 3.47 0.98 2.31
N ILE A 45 2.78 -0.15 2.41
CA ILE A 45 2.98 -1.31 1.53
C ILE A 45 2.58 -0.97 0.10
N ILE A 46 1.38 -0.42 -0.11
CA ILE A 46 0.90 -0.06 -1.45
C ILE A 46 1.79 1.02 -2.06
N TYR A 47 2.19 2.01 -1.27
CA TYR A 47 3.08 3.07 -1.72
C TYR A 47 4.44 2.53 -2.15
N ALA A 48 5.08 1.69 -1.33
CA ALA A 48 6.38 1.11 -1.66
C ALA A 48 6.32 0.20 -2.90
N VAL A 49 5.29 -0.65 -3.01
CA VAL A 49 5.07 -1.49 -4.18
C VAL A 49 4.79 -0.63 -5.42
N GLY A 50 3.93 0.37 -5.29
CA GLY A 50 3.55 1.27 -6.38
C GLY A 50 4.70 2.11 -6.91
N GLN A 51 5.64 2.53 -6.05
CA GLN A 51 6.84 3.25 -6.49
C GLN A 51 7.72 2.41 -7.43
N ILE A 52 7.79 1.10 -7.22
CA ILE A 52 8.58 0.19 -8.06
C ILE A 52 7.80 -0.21 -9.33
N ASN A 53 6.46 -0.24 -9.25
CA ASN A 53 5.58 -0.71 -10.32
C ASN A 53 4.84 0.44 -11.04
N PHE A 54 5.44 1.64 -11.06
CA PHE A 54 4.96 2.82 -11.82
C PHE A 54 3.55 3.30 -11.48
N LEU A 55 3.04 2.98 -10.28
CA LEU A 55 1.69 3.32 -9.88
C LEU A 55 1.42 4.83 -9.90
N PHE A 56 2.47 5.63 -9.73
CA PHE A 56 2.40 7.09 -9.69
C PHE A 56 2.81 7.76 -11.01
N ASP A 57 2.97 6.98 -12.08
CA ASP A 57 3.20 7.48 -13.43
C ASP A 57 1.87 7.61 -14.17
N THR A 58 1.55 8.81 -14.67
CA THR A 58 0.29 9.10 -15.37
C THR A 58 0.11 8.30 -16.68
N SER A 59 1.19 7.72 -17.22
CA SER A 59 1.14 6.85 -18.40
C SER A 59 0.79 5.39 -18.06
N PHE A 60 0.81 5.01 -16.78
CA PHE A 60 0.46 3.68 -16.34
C PHE A 60 -1.05 3.48 -16.27
N GLU A 61 -1.54 2.33 -16.74
CA GLU A 61 -2.99 2.05 -16.85
C GLU A 61 -3.71 2.13 -15.50
N LEU A 62 -3.07 1.63 -14.44
CA LEU A 62 -3.61 1.64 -13.08
C LEU A 62 -3.15 2.84 -12.26
N TYR A 63 -2.75 3.94 -12.89
CA TYR A 63 -2.25 5.14 -12.21
C TYR A 63 -3.12 5.57 -11.02
N GLN A 64 -2.48 5.83 -9.88
CA GLN A 64 -3.10 6.40 -8.69
C GLN A 64 -2.27 7.57 -8.17
N LEU A 65 -2.94 8.59 -7.62
CA LEU A 65 -2.29 9.63 -6.83
C LEU A 65 -2.04 9.12 -5.41
N ALA A 66 -0.86 9.39 -4.84
CA ALA A 66 -0.58 9.08 -3.44
C ALA A 66 -1.61 9.69 -2.46
N ASP A 67 -2.19 10.83 -2.82
CA ASP A 67 -3.25 11.52 -2.07
C ASP A 67 -4.56 10.74 -2.04
N ASP A 68 -4.90 10.08 -3.14
CA ASP A 68 -6.10 9.25 -3.24
C ASP A 68 -5.93 7.99 -2.40
N ILE A 69 -4.72 7.39 -2.42
CA ILE A 69 -4.37 6.26 -1.56
C ILE A 69 -4.40 6.69 -0.07
N CYS A 70 -3.85 7.87 0.27
CA CYS A 70 -3.92 8.42 1.62
C CYS A 70 -5.37 8.57 2.10
N SER A 71 -6.22 9.15 1.24
CA SER A 71 -7.63 9.40 1.52
C SER A 71 -8.40 8.11 1.70
N TYR A 72 -8.13 7.09 0.87
CA TYR A 72 -8.74 5.77 0.97
C TYR A 72 -8.47 5.11 2.33
N PHE A 73 -7.23 5.18 2.82
CA PHE A 73 -6.87 4.59 4.11
C PHE A 73 -7.17 5.51 5.31
N GLY A 74 -7.69 6.72 5.09
CA GLY A 74 -7.90 7.69 6.16
C GLY A 74 -6.60 8.11 6.84
N THR A 75 -5.50 8.13 6.09
CA THR A 75 -4.16 8.53 6.57
C THR A 75 -3.81 9.93 6.06
N SER A 76 -2.96 10.67 6.79
CA SER A 76 -2.44 11.96 6.31
C SER A 76 -1.02 11.80 5.75
N LYS A 77 -0.69 12.57 4.69
CA LYS A 77 0.67 12.68 4.16
C LYS A 77 1.73 12.94 5.23
N SER A 78 1.42 13.81 6.19
CA SER A 78 2.31 14.16 7.31
C SER A 78 2.66 12.98 8.23
N THR A 79 1.89 11.90 8.20
CA THR A 79 2.11 10.69 9.00
C THR A 79 2.85 9.59 8.22
N VAL A 80 2.89 9.70 6.89
CA VAL A 80 3.35 8.63 5.99
C VAL A 80 4.47 9.06 5.03
N SER A 81 4.91 10.33 5.08
CA SER A 81 6.07 10.87 4.35
C SER A 81 7.38 10.65 5.10
#